data_AF-A0A945KXK7-F1
#
_entry.id   AF-A0A945KXK7-F1
#
_cell.length_a   1.000
_cell.length_b   1.000
_cell.length_c   1.000
_cell.angle_alpha   90.00
_cell.angle_beta   90.00
_cell.angle_gamma   90.00
#
_symmetry.space_group_name_H-M   'P 1'
#
loop_
_entity.id
_entity.type
_entity.pdbx_description
1 polymer ?
#
loop_
_entity_poly.entity_id
_entity_poly.type
_entity_poly.pdbx_seq_one_letter_code
_entity_poly.pdbx_strand_id
1 'polypeptide(L)' 'MNLDTWLSLLIASFFISLSPGAGAITTINQSIRYGFKKSIYTIMGLQVGYGVQIVFVSIGIGLLVTSNAFLFASIKWLGV' A
#
# COMPACT_ATOMS: atom_id res chain seq x y z
N MET A 1 -9.85 20.06 -9.03
CA MET A 1 -9.32 18.78 -9.55
C MET A 1 -9.91 18.59 -10.94
N ASN A 2 -9.08 18.30 -11.94
CA ASN A 2 -9.49 18.26 -13.36
C ASN A 2 -10.01 16.86 -13.74
N LEU A 3 -10.84 16.75 -14.78
CA LEU A 3 -11.41 15.47 -15.24
C LEU A 3 -10.30 14.46 -15.60
N ASP A 4 -9.19 14.95 -16.16
CA ASP A 4 -8.02 14.13 -16.51
C ASP A 4 -7.47 13.37 -15.30
N THR A 5 -7.37 14.02 -14.13
CA THR A 5 -6.87 13.39 -12.90
C THR A 5 -7.78 12.28 -12.41
N TRP A 6 -9.10 12.46 -12.54
CA TRP A 6 -10.08 11.43 -12.19
C TRP A 6 -10.00 10.23 -13.13
N LEU A 7 -9.80 10.47 -14.44
CA LEU A 7 -9.68 9.41 -15.42
C LEU A 7 -8.38 8.61 -15.23
N SER A 8 -7.26 9.28 -14.94
CA SER A 8 -6.00 8.61 -14.59
C SER A 8 -6.13 7.77 -13.32
N LEU A 9 -6.78 8.28 -12.27
CA LEU A 9 -7.03 7.53 -11.04
C LEU A 9 -7.94 6.31 -11.30
N LEU A 10 -8.96 6.46 -12.14
CA LEU A 10 -9.86 5.37 -12.50
C LEU A 10 -9.09 4.24 -13.21
N ILE A 11 -8.30 4.58 -14.22
CA ILE A 11 -7.47 3.61 -14.95
C ILE A 11 -6.47 2.93 -14.01
N ALA A 12 -5.76 3.70 -13.18
CA ALA A 12 -4.80 3.15 -12.23
C ALA A 12 -5.49 2.20 -11.23
N SER A 13 -6.63 2.61 -10.66
CA SER A 13 -7.39 1.80 -9.70
C SER A 13 -7.92 0.50 -10.31
N PHE A 14 -8.29 0.51 -11.60
CA PHE A 14 -8.72 -0.66 -12.33
C PHE A 14 -7.60 -1.69 -12.44
N PHE A 15 -6.41 -1.27 -12.87
CA PHE A 15 -5.24 -2.15 -12.96
C PHE A 15 -4.78 -2.67 -11.60
N ILE A 16 -4.79 -1.83 -10.56
CA ILE A 16 -4.42 -2.24 -9.20
C ILE A 16 -5.42 -3.28 -8.66
N SER A 17 -6.72 -3.08 -8.88
CA SER A 17 -7.76 -4.00 -8.39
C SER A 17 -7.75 -5.36 -9.09
N LEU A 18 -7.30 -5.42 -10.35
CA LEU A 18 -7.15 -6.68 -11.08
C LEU A 18 -6.10 -7.61 -10.46
N SER A 19 -5.19 -7.09 -9.64
CA SER A 19 -4.19 -7.87 -8.93
C SER A 19 -4.63 -8.13 -7.49
N PRO A 20 -5.37 -9.22 -7.21
CA PRO A 20 -5.66 -9.60 -5.83
C PRO A 20 -4.34 -9.89 -5.12
N GLY A 21 -3.93 -8.96 -4.25
CA GLY A 21 -2.68 -9.09 -3.50
C GLY A 21 -2.68 -10.28 -2.55
N ALA A 22 -1.50 -10.65 -2.04
CA ALA A 22 -1.35 -11.75 -1.09
C ALA A 22 -2.27 -11.62 0.15
N GLY A 23 -2.50 -10.37 0.61
CA GLY A 23 -3.44 -10.06 1.68
C GLY A 23 -4.91 -10.37 1.35
N ALA A 24 -5.33 -10.10 0.11
CA ALA A 24 -6.69 -10.39 -0.36
C ALA A 24 -6.89 -11.91 -0.47
N ILE A 25 -5.94 -12.63 -1.05
CA ILE A 25 -5.99 -14.10 -1.19
C ILE A 25 -5.99 -14.81 0.16
N THR A 26 -5.17 -14.35 1.11
CA THR A 26 -5.16 -14.90 2.48
C THR A 26 -6.49 -14.66 3.19
N THR A 27 -7.06 -13.46 3.05
CA THR A 27 -8.37 -13.12 3.62
C THR A 27 -9.49 -13.98 3.03
N ILE A 28 -9.51 -14.19 1.71
CA ILE A 28 -10.48 -15.05 1.00
C ILE A 28 -10.34 -16.50 1.46
N ASN A 29 -9.13 -17.04 1.52
CA ASN A 29 -8.91 -18.41 2.00
C ASN A 29 -9.35 -18.59 3.46
N GLN A 30 -9.06 -17.59 4.30
CA GLN A 30 -9.41 -17.64 5.72
C GLN A 30 -10.92 -17.51 5.94
N SER A 31 -11.61 -16.66 5.17
CA SER A 31 -13.06 -16.48 5.26
C SER A 31 -13.83 -17.71 4.79
N ILE A 32 -13.36 -18.37 3.72
CA ILE A 32 -13.94 -19.63 3.23
C ILE A 32 -13.71 -20.79 4.21
N ARG A 33 -12.50 -20.94 4.77
CA ARG A 33 -12.16 -22.06 5.66
C ARG A 33 -12.70 -21.93 7.09
N TYR A 34 -12.66 -20.72 7.65
CA TYR A 34 -12.91 -20.49 9.08
C TYR A 34 -14.10 -19.57 9.37
N GLY A 35 -14.75 -19.04 8.33
CA GLY A 35 -15.89 -18.14 8.44
C GLY A 35 -15.49 -16.68 8.72
N PHE A 36 -16.46 -15.78 8.53
CA PHE A 36 -16.24 -14.33 8.61
C PHE A 36 -15.68 -13.86 9.96
N LYS A 37 -16.24 -14.33 11.07
CA LYS A 37 -15.84 -13.90 12.43
C LYS A 37 -14.35 -14.16 12.73
N LYS A 38 -13.80 -15.29 12.25
CA LYS A 38 -12.39 -15.64 12.46
C LYS A 38 -11.47 -14.90 11.49
N SER A 39 -11.93 -14.63 10.28
CA SER A 39 -11.17 -13.87 9.27
C SER A 39 -10.85 -12.43 9.72
N ILE A 40 -11.71 -11.79 10.52
CA ILE A 40 -11.48 -10.44 11.06
C ILE A 40 -10.14 -10.34 11.82
N TYR A 41 -9.79 -11.35 12.62
CA TYR A 41 -8.51 -11.36 13.35
C TYR A 41 -7.31 -11.40 12.39
N THR A 42 -7.41 -12.15 11.31
CA THR A 42 -6.38 -12.19 10.26
C THR A 42 -6.25 -10.86 9.54
N ILE A 43 -7.37 -10.23 9.17
CA ILE A 43 -7.38 -8.91 8.54
C ILE A 43 -6.75 -7.86 9.48
N MET A 44 -7.13 -7.86 10.75
CA MET A 44 -6.58 -6.95 11.76
C MET A 44 -5.05 -7.12 11.89
N GLY A 45 -4.57 -8.36 11.99
CA GLY A 45 -3.13 -8.64 12.05
C GLY A 45 -2.39 -8.16 10.80
N LEU A 46 -2.99 -8.34 9.62
CA LEU A 46 -2.43 -7.86 8.35
C LEU A 46 -2.33 -6.32 8.31
N GLN A 47 -3.39 -5.62 8.73
CA GLN A 47 -3.40 -4.15 8.76
C GLN A 47 -2.38 -3.59 9.75
N VAL A 48 -2.28 -4.19 10.94
CA VAL A 48 -1.26 -3.80 11.93
C VAL A 48 0.15 -4.06 11.38
N GLY A 49 0.38 -5.22 10.76
CA GLY A 49 1.67 -5.55 10.14
C GLY A 49 2.07 -4.53 9.07
N TYR A 50 1.16 -4.19 8.16
CA TYR A 50 1.41 -3.15 7.16
C TYR A 50 1.62 -1.78 7.78
N GLY A 51 0.83 -1.39 8.78
CA GLY A 51 1.00 -0.12 9.49
C GLY A 51 2.39 0.01 10.11
N VAL A 52 2.84 -1.02 10.82
CA VAL A 52 4.18 -1.06 11.41
C VAL A 52 5.25 -0.98 10.33
N GLN A 53 5.15 -1.78 9.27
CA GLN A 53 6.11 -1.75 8.17
C GLN A 53 6.19 -0.36 7.53
N ILE A 54 5.05 0.29 7.26
CA ILE A 54 5.00 1.64 6.69
C ILE A 54 5.73 2.63 7.61
N VAL A 55 5.47 2.60 8.92
CA VAL A 55 6.14 3.49 9.89
C VAL A 55 7.66 3.31 9.84
N PHE A 56 8.16 2.07 9.89
CA PHE A 56 9.59 1.81 9.82
C PHE A 56 10.22 2.28 8.50
N VAL A 57 9.55 2.02 7.38
CA VAL A 57 10.01 2.45 6.05
C VAL A 57 10.00 3.97 5.94
N SER A 58 8.95 4.65 6.40
CA SER A 58 8.86 6.11 6.37
C SER A 58 9.93 6.77 7.22
N ILE A 59 10.22 6.25 8.41
CA ILE A 59 11.33 6.75 9.25
C ILE A 59 12.67 6.54 8.52
N GLY A 60 12.93 5.33 8.01
CA GLY A 60 14.18 5.01 7.34
C GLY A 60 14.43 5.84 6.08
N ILE A 61 13.43 5.91 5.18
CA ILE A 61 13.51 6.74 3.97
C ILE A 61 13.63 8.22 4.33
N GLY A 62 12.89 8.70 5.33
CA GLY A 62 12.95 10.09 5.78
C GLY A 62 14.36 10.51 6.23
N LEU A 63 15.05 9.64 6.98
CA LEU A 63 16.44 9.86 7.40
C LEU A 63 17.39 9.89 6.20
N LEU A 64 17.27 8.91 5.29
CA LEU A 64 18.11 8.83 4.10
C LEU A 64 17.96 10.06 3.20
N VAL A 65 16.72 10.49 2.96
CA VAL A 65 16.40 11.65 2.12
C VAL A 65 16.89 12.96 2.75
N THR A 66 16.79 13.10 4.07
CA THR A 66 17.28 14.30 4.77
C THR A 66 18.81 14.38 4.75
N SER A 67 19.50 13.23 4.78
CA SER A 67 20.97 13.18 4.78
C SER A 67 21.61 13.46 3.41
N ASN A 68 20.89 13.21 2.31
CA ASN A 68 21.47 13.27 0.96
C ASN A 68 20.62 14.08 -0.02
N ALA A 69 21.11 15.28 -0.36
CA ALA A 69 20.46 16.19 -1.30
C ALA A 69 20.28 15.61 -2.71
N PHE A 70 21.17 14.71 -3.14
CA PHE A 70 21.03 14.03 -4.44
C PHE A 70 19.85 13.06 -4.43
N LEU A 71 19.68 12.24 -3.38
CA LEU A 71 18.52 11.34 -3.27
C LEU A 71 17.21 12.11 -3.24
N PHE A 72 17.16 13.22 -2.50
CA PHE A 72 15.97 14.08 -2.46
C PHE A 72 15.64 14.65 -3.86
N ALA A 73 16.65 15.14 -4.58
CA ALA A 73 16.48 15.66 -5.93
C ALA A 73 16.01 14.58 -6.92
N SER A 74 16.56 13.36 -6.84
CA SER A 74 16.13 12.23 -7.68
C SER A 74 14.68 11.82 -7.41
N ILE A 75 14.26 11.72 -6.14
CA ILE A 75 12.87 11.39 -5.78
C ILE A 75 11.93 12.49 -6.26
N LYS A 76 12.32 13.76 -6.12
CA LYS A 76 11.53 14.89 -6.61
C LYS A 76 11.35 14.85 -8.12
N TRP A 77 12.38 14.45 -8.87
CA TRP A 77 12.29 14.33 -10.33
C TRP A 77 11.48 13.11 -10.77
N LEU A 78 11.54 11.98 -10.04
CA LEU A 78 10.73 10.79 -10.31
C LEU A 78 9.25 10.95 -9.93
N GLY A 79 8.94 11.83 -8.97
CA GLY A 79 7.58 12.09 -8.50
C GLY A 79 6.87 13.26 -9.18
N VAL A 80 7.54 13.96 -10.10
CA VAL A 80 6.99 15.01 -10.98
C VAL A 80 6.68 14.41 -12.33
#